data_AF-A0A2C9KEL9-F1
#
_entry.id   AF-A0A2C9KEL9-F1
#
_cell.length_a   1.000
_cell.length_b   1.000
_cell.length_c   1.000
_cell.angle_alpha   90.00
_cell.angle_beta   90.00
_cell.angle_gamma   90.00
#
_symmetry.space_group_name_H-M   'P 1'
#
loop_
_entity.id
_entity.type
_entity.pdbx_description
1 polymer ?
#
loop_
_entity_poly.entity_id
_entity_poly.type
_entity_poly.pdbx_seq_one_letter_code
_entity_poly.pdbx_strand_id
1 'polypeptide(L)'
;MNDKKPTSANRGFKKRAPRAIKEIRKFAEKMMGTPDVRIDIRLNKHIWSQGIRHVPHRLRVRLARKRNEDEDSTHRLYTLVTHAPCGDFKGKQTLNVDNE
;
A
#
# COMPACT_ATOMS: atom_id res chain seq x y z
N MET A 1 10.22 -6.06 23.95
CA MET A 1 10.68 -6.02 22.54
C MET A 1 10.63 -4.56 22.09
N ASN A 2 11.76 -3.98 21.67
CA ASN A 2 11.91 -2.53 21.50
C ASN A 2 11.19 -1.98 20.26
N ASP A 3 9.99 -1.43 20.44
CA ASP A 3 9.36 -0.55 19.45
C ASP A 3 10.05 0.83 19.47
N LYS A 4 11.20 0.93 18.80
CA LYS A 4 11.75 2.24 18.43
C LYS A 4 10.78 2.89 17.42
N LYS A 5 9.86 3.73 17.90
CA LYS A 5 9.13 4.67 17.04
C LYS A 5 10.16 5.49 16.25
N PRO A 6 10.16 5.48 14.91
CA PRO A 6 11.13 6.26 14.16
C PRO A 6 10.77 7.73 14.27
N THR A 7 11.56 8.48 15.04
CA THR A 7 11.53 9.93 15.14
C THR A 7 11.61 10.58 13.74
N SER A 8 10.66 11.47 13.44
CA SER A 8 10.77 12.48 12.38
C SER A 8 11.77 13.54 12.87
N ALA A 9 12.67 14.15 12.08
CA ALA A 9 12.42 14.81 10.81
C ALA A 9 13.77 15.30 10.23
N ASN A 10 14.41 14.55 9.34
CA ASN A 10 15.26 15.10 8.27
C ASN A 10 15.47 14.03 7.20
N ARG A 11 14.37 13.64 6.54
CA ARG A 11 14.41 12.61 5.51
C ARG A 11 14.34 13.30 4.16
N GLY A 12 15.41 13.17 3.37
CA GLY A 12 15.59 13.89 2.12
C GLY A 12 14.36 13.82 1.21
N PHE A 13 13.94 14.97 0.67
CA PHE A 13 12.72 15.12 -0.13
C PHE A 13 12.63 14.14 -1.31
N LYS A 14 13.78 13.73 -1.86
CA LYS A 14 13.91 12.74 -2.94
C LYS A 14 13.55 11.31 -2.52
N LYS A 15 13.19 11.05 -1.26
CA LYS A 15 12.87 9.70 -0.77
C LYS A 15 11.41 9.54 -0.33
N ARG A 16 10.54 10.56 -0.48
CA ARG A 16 9.16 10.48 0.05
C ARG A 16 8.29 9.49 -0.72
N ALA A 17 8.17 9.60 -2.04
CA ALA A 17 7.35 8.65 -2.84
C ALA A 17 7.86 7.19 -2.78
N PRO A 18 9.17 6.90 -2.98
CA PRO A 18 9.68 5.53 -2.82
C PRO A 18 9.43 4.95 -1.43
N ARG A 19 9.48 5.79 -0.40
CA ARG A 19 9.19 5.36 0.96
C ARG A 19 7.71 5.11 1.18
N ALA A 20 6.82 5.94 0.64
CA ALA A 20 5.38 5.70 0.71
C ALA A 20 5.01 4.32 0.17
N ILE A 21 5.62 3.91 -0.95
CA ILE A 21 5.44 2.58 -1.54
C ILE A 21 5.92 1.47 -0.57
N LYS A 22 7.07 1.63 0.08
CA LYS A 22 7.57 0.69 1.08
C LYS A 22 6.66 0.57 2.30
N GLU A 23 6.13 1.70 2.79
CA GLU A 23 5.22 1.72 3.95
C GLU A 23 3.86 1.10 3.57
N ILE A 24 3.35 1.32 2.35
CA ILE A 24 2.13 0.66 1.84
C ILE A 24 2.33 -0.85 1.79
N ARG A 25 3.50 -1.30 1.29
CA ARG A 25 3.84 -2.72 1.23
C ARG A 25 3.85 -3.35 2.63
N LYS A 26 4.53 -2.71 3.57
CA LYS A 26 4.58 -3.14 4.99
C LYS A 26 3.19 -3.15 5.64
N PHE A 27 2.34 -2.18 5.32
CA PHE A 27 0.97 -2.13 5.81
C PHE A 27 0.14 -3.30 5.28
N ALA A 28 0.20 -3.57 3.97
CA ALA A 28 -0.52 -4.68 3.34
C ALA A 28 -0.05 -6.05 3.87
N GLU A 29 1.26 -6.23 4.03
CA GLU A 29 1.86 -7.44 4.61
C GLU A 29 1.33 -7.68 6.04
N LYS A 30 1.34 -6.63 6.89
CA LYS A 30 0.85 -6.73 8.28
C LYS A 30 -0.66 -7.04 8.35
N MET A 31 -1.46 -6.43 7.48
CA MET A 31 -2.93 -6.57 7.54
C MET A 31 -3.43 -7.87 6.92
N MET A 32 -2.79 -8.35 5.85
CA MET A 32 -3.26 -9.54 5.10
C MET A 32 -2.46 -10.81 5.40
N GLY A 33 -1.31 -10.69 6.07
CA GLY A 33 -0.44 -11.81 6.46
C GLY A 33 0.28 -12.48 5.28
N THR A 34 0.48 -11.77 4.17
CA THR A 34 1.15 -12.31 2.97
C THR A 34 2.46 -11.56 2.71
N PRO A 35 3.60 -12.25 2.55
CA PRO A 35 4.88 -11.63 2.21
C PRO A 35 4.91 -11.13 0.75
N ASP A 36 4.26 -11.83 -0.19
CA ASP A 36 4.09 -11.34 -1.56
C ASP A 36 2.99 -10.27 -1.62
N VAL A 37 3.40 -9.03 -1.86
CA VAL A 37 2.51 -7.88 -2.02
C VAL A 37 2.76 -7.25 -3.38
N ARG A 38 1.71 -7.16 -4.19
CA ARG A 38 1.75 -6.60 -5.53
C ARG A 38 1.00 -5.27 -5.53
N ILE A 39 1.69 -4.20 -5.94
CA ILE A 39 1.11 -2.86 -6.01
C ILE A 39 0.68 -2.61 -7.44
N ASP A 40 -0.60 -2.30 -7.63
CA ASP A 40 -1.15 -2.01 -8.94
C ASP A 40 -0.52 -0.76 -9.58
N ILE A 41 -0.44 -0.77 -10.90
CA ILE A 41 0.17 0.31 -11.68
C ILE A 41 -0.59 1.64 -11.47
N ARG A 42 -1.93 1.60 -11.37
CA ARG A 42 -2.73 2.83 -11.17
C ARG A 42 -2.48 3.43 -9.80
N LEU A 43 -2.28 2.59 -8.79
CA LEU A 43 -1.88 3.05 -7.46
C LEU A 43 -0.49 3.68 -7.48
N ASN A 44 0.48 3.05 -8.14
CA ASN A 44 1.80 3.62 -8.28
C ASN A 44 1.74 4.98 -9.00
N LYS A 45 1.05 5.07 -10.14
CA LYS A 45 0.86 6.34 -10.87
C LYS A 45 0.24 7.44 -9.99
N HIS A 46 -0.77 7.10 -9.17
CA HIS A 46 -1.39 8.06 -8.27
C HIS A 46 -0.42 8.57 -7.19
N ILE A 47 0.39 7.68 -6.60
CA ILE A 47 1.42 8.06 -5.60
C ILE A 47 2.46 9.03 -6.21
N TRP A 48 2.83 8.82 -7.47
CA TRP A 48 3.83 9.63 -8.17
C TRP A 48 3.24 10.86 -8.90
N SER A 49 1.92 11.03 -8.92
CA SER A 49 1.24 12.06 -9.74
C SER A 49 1.65 13.50 -9.43
N GLN A 50 1.97 13.79 -8.17
CA GLN A 50 2.41 15.10 -7.68
C GLN A 50 3.95 15.19 -7.53
N GLY A 51 4.67 14.22 -8.09
CA GLY A 51 6.12 14.12 -8.02
C GLY A 51 6.65 13.52 -6.71
N ILE A 52 7.97 13.45 -6.59
CA ILE A 52 8.65 12.67 -5.54
C ILE A 52 8.48 13.25 -4.12
N ARG A 53 8.27 14.57 -4.01
CA ARG A 53 8.21 15.32 -2.75
C ARG A 53 6.79 15.45 -2.21
N HIS A 54 5.79 15.56 -3.09
CA HIS A 54 4.41 15.89 -2.71
C HIS A 54 3.52 14.65 -2.79
N VAL A 55 3.81 13.63 -1.97
CA VAL A 55 2.95 12.44 -1.93
C VAL A 55 1.59 12.80 -1.32
N PRO A 56 0.45 12.31 -1.87
CA PRO A 56 -0.87 12.50 -1.27
C PRO A 56 -0.89 12.13 0.22
N HIS A 57 -1.50 12.99 1.04
CA HIS A 57 -1.53 12.81 2.50
C HIS A 57 -2.46 11.66 2.92
N ARG A 58 -3.51 11.40 2.15
CA ARG A 58 -4.48 10.33 2.36
C ARG A 58 -4.72 9.61 1.04
N LEU A 59 -4.86 8.30 1.12
CA LEU A 59 -5.02 7.42 -0.01
C LEU A 59 -5.98 6.30 0.40
N ARG A 60 -6.97 6.03 -0.44
CA ARG A 60 -7.90 4.91 -0.26
C ARG A 60 -7.40 3.75 -1.12
N VAL A 61 -7.19 2.61 -0.48
CA VAL A 61 -6.73 1.38 -1.16
C VAL A 61 -7.70 0.26 -0.92
N ARG A 62 -7.85 -0.61 -1.92
CA ARG A 62 -8.50 -1.91 -1.77
C ARG A 62 -7.42 -2.99 -1.73
N LEU A 63 -7.45 -3.82 -0.70
CA LEU A 63 -6.58 -4.96 -0.51
C LEU A 63 -7.36 -6.22 -0.92
N ALA A 64 -6.77 -7.02 -1.80
CA ALA A 64 -7.34 -8.31 -2.20
C ALA A 64 -6.29 -9.40 -2.04
N ARG A 65 -6.56 -10.38 -1.17
CA ARG A 65 -5.71 -11.57 -1.05
C ARG A 65 -6.20 -12.62 -2.05
N LYS A 66 -5.33 -13.04 -2.95
CA LYS A 66 -5.62 -13.98 -4.03
C LYS A 66 -4.70 -15.19 -3.95
N ARG A 67 -5.13 -16.33 -4.50
CA ARG A 67 -4.26 -17.49 -4.73
C ARG A 67 -3.32 -17.19 -5.88
N ASN A 68 -2.08 -17.64 -5.75
CA ASN A 68 -1.14 -17.61 -6.84
C ASN A 68 -1.37 -18.84 -7.74
N GLU A 69 -1.41 -18.62 -9.05
CA GLU A 69 -1.57 -19.68 -10.06
C GLU A 69 -0.22 -20.19 -10.56
N ASP A 70 0.86 -19.44 -10.27
CA ASP A 70 2.22 -19.82 -10.59
C ASP A 70 2.73 -20.88 -9.59
N GLU A 71 2.87 -22.11 -10.06
CA GLU A 71 3.32 -23.27 -9.28
C GLU A 71 4.78 -23.14 -8.79
N ASP A 72 5.61 -22.36 -9.49
CA ASP A 72 7.01 -22.13 -9.12
C ASP A 72 7.17 -21.05 -8.03
N SER A 73 6.07 -20.38 -7.64
CA SER A 73 6.13 -19.34 -6.63
C SER A 73 6.30 -19.92 -5.22
N THR A 74 7.26 -19.37 -4.46
CA THR A 74 7.46 -19.70 -3.04
C THR A 74 6.21 -19.41 -2.18
N HIS A 75 5.30 -18.56 -2.64
CA HIS A 75 4.13 -18.13 -1.90
C HIS A 75 2.81 -18.50 -2.59
N ARG A 76 2.00 -19.33 -1.91
CA ARG A 76 0.66 -19.75 -2.37
C ARG A 76 -0.35 -18.60 -2.46
N LEU A 77 -0.15 -17.52 -1.71
CA LEU A 77 -1.05 -16.38 -1.62
C LEU A 77 -0.26 -15.10 -1.85
N TYR A 78 -0.86 -14.16 -2.57
CA TYR A 78 -0.35 -12.80 -2.70
C TYR A 78 -1.45 -11.79 -2.39
N THR A 79 -1.06 -10.59 -1.96
CA THR A 79 -1.97 -9.47 -1.79
C THR A 79 -1.79 -8.48 -2.92
N LEU A 80 -2.87 -8.23 -3.67
CA LEU A 80 -2.94 -7.16 -4.66
C LEU A 80 -3.49 -5.89 -3.99
N VAL A 81 -2.73 -4.80 -4.09
CA VAL A 81 -3.12 -3.47 -3.60
C VAL A 81 -3.53 -2.61 -4.78
N THR A 82 -4.79 -2.19 -4.80
CA THR A 82 -5.36 -1.35 -5.86
C THR A 82 -5.77 0.01 -5.33
N HIS A 83 -5.73 1.03 -6.19
CA HIS A 83 -6.23 2.37 -5.85
C HIS A 83 -7.76 2.39 -5.93
N ALA A 84 -8.40 2.83 -4.84
CA ALA A 84 -9.83 3.08 -4.80
C ALA A 84 -10.08 4.59 -4.99
N PRO A 85 -10.64 5.03 -6.13
CA PRO A 85 -10.98 6.44 -6.31
C PRO A 85 -11.95 6.90 -5.22
N CYS A 86 -11.62 8.00 -4.55
CA CYS A 86 -12.41 8.54 -3.45
C CYS A 86 -12.38 10.06 -3.53
N GLY A 87 -13.55 10.70 -3.69
CA GLY A 87 -13.65 12.15 -3.75
C GLY A 87 -13.46 12.82 -2.40
N ASP A 88 -13.96 12.20 -1.32
CA ASP A 88 -13.80 12.68 0.05
C ASP A 88 -13.37 11.56 1.01
N PHE A 89 -12.56 11.91 2.01
CA PHE A 89 -12.00 10.97 2.99
C PHE A 89 -12.68 11.07 4.37
N LYS A 90 -13.59 12.02 4.59
CA LYS A 90 -14.20 12.25 5.90
C LYS A 90 -15.21 11.14 6.22
N GLY A 91 -15.14 10.62 7.44
CA GLY A 91 -16.06 9.57 7.92
C GLY A 91 -15.91 8.20 7.27
N LYS A 92 -14.94 7.99 6.36
CA LYS A 92 -14.75 6.72 5.68
C LYS A 92 -13.93 5.75 6.53
N GLN A 93 -14.55 4.69 7.03
CA GLN A 93 -13.88 3.63 7.80
C GLN A 93 -13.39 2.48 6.89
N THR A 94 -12.72 1.49 7.47
CA THR A 94 -12.40 0.24 6.78
C THR A 94 -13.70 -0.53 6.53
N LEU A 95 -13.91 -0.97 5.29
CA LEU A 95 -15.08 -1.73 4.89
C LEU A 95 -14.60 -3.00 4.21
N ASN A 96 -15.29 -4.11 4.49
CA ASN A 96 -15.12 -5.33 3.72
C ASN A 96 -15.80 -5.12 2.37
N VAL A 97 -15.12 -5.55 1.31
CA VAL A 97 -15.65 -5.45 -0.06
C VAL A 97 -15.90 -6.86 -0.52
N ASP A 98 -17.14 -7.16 -0.86
CA ASP A 98 -17.51 -8.45 -1.41
C ASP A 98 -16.91 -8.59 -2.83
N ASN A 99 -16.48 -9.81 -3.14
CA ASN A 99 -16.14 -10.16 -4.52
C ASN A 99 -17.42 -10.77 -5.10
N GLU A 100 -18.11 -9.98 -5.92
CA GLU A 100 -19.09 -10.52 -6.87
C GLU A 100 -18.37 -11.40 -7.91
#